data_AF-A0A2H9SJ50-F1
#
_entry.id   AF-A0A2H9SJ50-F1
#
_cell.length_a   1.000
_cell.length_b   1.000
_cell.length_c   1.000
_cell.angle_alpha   90.00
_cell.angle_beta   90.00
_cell.angle_gamma   90.00
#
_symmetry.space_group_name_H-M   'P 1'
#
loop_
_entity.id
_entity.type
_entity.pdbx_description
1 polymer ?
#
loop_
_entity_poly.entity_id
_entity_poly.type
_entity_poly.pdbx_seq_one_letter_code
_entity_poly.pdbx_strand_id
1 'polypeptide(L)'
;MVETKTTKVTLKNRTAQGTPLEAVFLPEKGMNMISYKRGEIEVIDQATFPLFEERFAGLGALIGPHFHRRKTELIPEIPDESLFPHIARVKAGGVQEPFSHGIGRYAPWKFEYSETHIEAQLSGDDLWEGVKLSTLEGQNFKMQFRCDLTPTGLKIDYSVVSDTDSVVGLHYYYALPKKTGKVHTRVQNKMLENGSKISLPWPMNDQNEVIIPLGESDIDCTLFSFPHSREGRMVLDAGDYRLEKRMQCRSAENSWQLYHPKNATFVCIEPISAQDPRHPNLTVSSIQIEIEIFSM
;
A
#
# COMPACT_ATOMS: atom_id res chain seq x y z
N MET A 1 -4.78 32.14 -0.16
CA MET A 1 -4.75 30.70 0.17
C MET A 1 -6.02 30.38 0.93
N VAL A 2 -6.95 29.66 0.31
CA VAL A 2 -8.09 29.09 1.04
C VAL A 2 -7.54 27.90 1.78
N GLU A 3 -7.57 27.92 3.11
CA GLU A 3 -7.26 26.75 3.94
C GLU A 3 -8.28 25.66 3.57
N THR A 4 -7.90 24.72 2.72
CA THR A 4 -8.69 23.53 2.47
C THR A 4 -8.62 22.68 3.73
N LYS A 5 -9.66 22.78 4.56
CA LYS A 5 -9.83 21.95 5.75
C LYS A 5 -9.71 20.49 5.32
N THR A 6 -8.61 19.83 5.68
CA THR A 6 -8.39 18.43 5.34
C THR A 6 -9.46 17.59 6.02
N THR A 7 -10.34 16.99 5.23
CA THR A 7 -11.40 16.10 5.75
C THR A 7 -10.77 14.78 6.19
N LYS A 8 -10.91 14.46 7.48
CA LYS A 8 -10.59 13.14 8.03
C LYS A 8 -11.83 12.27 7.97
N VAL A 9 -11.71 11.08 7.37
CA VAL A 9 -12.77 10.07 7.39
C VAL A 9 -12.41 9.02 8.44
N THR A 10 -13.31 8.76 9.38
CA THR A 10 -13.12 7.76 10.43
C THR A 10 -14.19 6.68 10.30
N LEU A 11 -13.77 5.46 10.00
CA LEU A 11 -14.59 4.28 10.06
C LEU A 11 -14.56 3.71 11.48
N LYS A 12 -15.71 3.30 12.01
CA LYS A 12 -15.88 2.73 13.35
C LYS A 12 -16.72 1.46 13.29
N ASN A 13 -16.27 0.42 13.99
CA ASN A 13 -17.05 -0.78 14.21
C ASN A 13 -16.66 -1.40 15.56
N ARG A 14 -17.19 -2.58 15.89
CA ARG A 14 -16.78 -3.37 17.04
C ARG A 14 -16.61 -4.82 16.64
N THR A 15 -15.65 -5.49 17.28
CA THR A 15 -15.51 -6.94 17.15
C THR A 15 -16.71 -7.66 17.73
N ALA A 16 -16.83 -8.97 17.46
CA ALA A 16 -17.86 -9.81 18.09
C ALA A 16 -17.80 -9.79 19.64
N GLN A 17 -16.64 -9.49 20.21
CA GLN A 17 -16.43 -9.35 21.66
C GLN A 17 -16.65 -7.91 22.17
N GLY A 18 -17.10 -6.99 21.32
CA GLY A 18 -17.37 -5.60 21.67
C GLY A 18 -16.15 -4.67 21.68
N THR A 19 -14.95 -5.17 21.35
CA THR A 19 -13.73 -4.35 21.26
C THR A 19 -13.87 -3.33 20.13
N PRO A 20 -13.60 -2.03 20.37
CA PRO A 20 -13.63 -1.02 19.31
C PRO A 20 -12.67 -1.36 18.15
N LEU A 21 -13.12 -1.11 16.93
CA LEU A 21 -12.31 -1.09 15.71
C LEU A 21 -12.44 0.30 15.09
N GLU A 22 -11.33 0.89 14.68
CA GLU A 22 -11.32 2.22 14.05
C GLU A 22 -10.27 2.29 12.94
N ALA A 23 -10.62 2.83 11.78
CA ALA A 23 -9.69 3.14 10.71
C ALA A 23 -9.88 4.59 10.24
N VAL A 24 -8.78 5.32 10.03
CA VAL A 24 -8.82 6.74 9.68
C VAL A 24 -8.11 6.98 8.36
N PHE A 25 -8.78 7.68 7.44
CA PHE A 25 -8.30 7.98 6.10
C PHE A 25 -8.25 9.49 5.82
N LEU A 26 -7.38 9.90 4.90
CA LEU A 26 -7.29 11.25 4.34
C LEU A 26 -7.57 11.23 2.82
N PRO A 27 -8.83 11.30 2.39
CA PRO A 27 -9.19 11.28 0.96
C PRO A 27 -8.50 12.40 0.15
N GLU A 28 -8.41 13.60 0.71
CA GLU A 28 -7.75 14.77 0.10
C GLU A 28 -6.23 14.62 -0.06
N LYS A 29 -5.65 13.60 0.57
CA LYS A 29 -4.24 13.26 0.51
C LYS A 29 -4.11 11.82 0.04
N GLY A 30 -4.63 11.48 -1.14
CA GLY A 30 -4.42 10.17 -1.76
C GLY A 30 -5.09 8.98 -1.07
N MET A 31 -6.19 9.22 -0.34
CA MET A 31 -6.86 8.18 0.45
C MET A 31 -5.90 7.43 1.39
N ASN A 32 -4.86 8.11 1.89
CA ASN A 32 -3.89 7.49 2.80
C ASN A 32 -4.58 7.12 4.12
N MET A 33 -4.39 5.88 4.58
CA MET A 33 -4.83 5.41 5.90
C MET A 33 -3.81 5.87 6.93
N ILE A 34 -4.21 6.74 7.85
CA ILE A 34 -3.31 7.34 8.85
C ILE A 34 -3.33 6.60 10.19
N SER A 35 -4.35 5.78 10.43
CA SER A 35 -4.49 5.00 11.67
C SER A 35 -5.39 3.79 11.42
N TYR A 36 -5.06 2.66 12.02
CA TYR A 36 -5.94 1.49 12.11
C TYR A 36 -5.77 0.83 13.48
N LYS A 37 -6.86 0.72 14.23
CA LYS A 37 -6.86 0.29 15.64
C LYS A 37 -7.83 -0.83 15.94
N ARG A 38 -7.41 -1.68 16.88
CA ARG A 38 -8.29 -2.60 17.63
C ARG A 38 -8.11 -2.36 19.13
N GLY A 39 -9.10 -1.74 19.77
CA GLY A 39 -8.96 -1.20 21.13
C GLY A 39 -7.84 -0.17 21.16
N GLU A 40 -6.84 -0.38 22.03
CA GLU A 40 -5.67 0.49 22.17
C GLU A 40 -4.51 0.14 21.22
N ILE A 41 -4.61 -0.96 20.47
CA ILE A 41 -3.56 -1.41 19.56
C ILE A 41 -3.62 -0.60 18.26
N GLU A 42 -2.65 0.28 18.03
CA GLU A 42 -2.40 0.94 16.75
C GLU A 42 -1.45 0.09 15.90
N VAL A 43 -1.88 -0.30 14.69
CA VAL A 43 -1.05 -1.13 13.82
C VAL A 43 -0.34 -0.35 12.72
N ILE A 44 -0.71 0.91 12.45
CA ILE A 44 0.02 1.77 11.51
C ILE A 44 1.11 2.54 12.24
N ASP A 45 2.35 2.47 11.75
CA ASP A 45 3.49 3.10 12.41
C ASP A 45 3.41 4.62 12.36
N GLN A 46 2.98 5.22 13.46
CA GLN A 46 2.86 6.67 13.60
C GLN A 46 4.21 7.39 13.56
N ALA A 47 5.33 6.70 13.79
CA ALA A 47 6.67 7.30 13.64
C ALA A 47 6.98 7.71 12.19
N THR A 48 6.23 7.19 11.22
CA THR A 48 6.38 7.53 9.80
C THR A 48 5.56 8.76 9.37
N PHE A 49 4.78 9.39 10.26
CA PHE A 49 3.98 10.58 9.94
C PHE A 49 4.79 11.75 9.34
N PRO A 50 6.01 12.07 9.80
CA PRO A 50 6.82 13.12 9.17
C PRO A 50 7.18 12.81 7.71
N LEU A 51 7.38 11.54 7.35
CA LEU A 51 7.61 11.13 5.96
C LEU A 51 6.36 11.37 5.10
N PHE A 52 5.18 11.22 5.70
CA PHE A 52 3.90 11.38 5.01
C PHE A 52 3.66 12.86 4.71
N GLU A 53 3.87 13.73 5.69
CA GLU A 53 3.76 15.19 5.50
C GLU A 53 4.79 15.71 4.48
N GLU A 54 6.00 15.17 4.52
CA GLU A 54 7.07 15.60 3.63
C GLU A 54 6.82 15.19 2.16
N ARG A 55 6.45 13.91 1.94
CA ARG A 55 6.49 13.31 0.60
C ARG A 55 5.53 12.15 0.35
N PHE A 56 4.47 12.02 1.16
CA PHE A 56 3.49 10.94 1.04
C PHE A 56 4.12 9.53 1.12
N ALA A 57 5.18 9.38 1.92
CA ALA A 57 5.76 8.08 2.30
C ALA A 57 5.40 7.78 3.76
N GLY A 58 5.31 6.51 4.17
CA GLY A 58 4.84 6.17 5.52
C GLY A 58 3.33 5.98 5.62
N LEU A 59 2.87 5.65 6.83
CA LEU A 59 1.48 5.36 7.18
C LEU A 59 0.87 4.27 6.27
N GLY A 60 -0.32 4.47 5.73
CA GLY A 60 -1.01 3.52 4.86
C GLY A 60 -1.26 4.09 3.46
N ALA A 61 -0.23 4.09 2.61
CA ALA A 61 -0.33 4.62 1.25
C ALA A 61 -0.94 3.62 0.26
N LEU A 62 -1.62 4.15 -0.77
CA LEU A 62 -2.04 3.37 -1.93
C LEU A 62 -0.90 3.27 -2.96
N ILE A 63 -0.92 2.22 -3.79
CA ILE A 63 -0.07 2.10 -4.98
C ILE A 63 -0.98 2.18 -6.20
N GLY A 64 -0.60 2.96 -7.21
CA GLY A 64 -1.20 2.94 -8.53
C GLY A 64 -1.35 4.35 -9.15
N PRO A 65 -1.48 4.42 -10.49
CA PRO A 65 -1.61 3.31 -11.42
C PRO A 65 -0.28 2.67 -11.86
N HIS A 66 0.88 3.20 -11.43
CA HIS A 66 2.19 2.56 -11.60
C HIS A 66 2.85 2.21 -10.26
N PHE A 67 3.93 1.45 -10.31
CA PHE A 67 4.69 1.03 -9.13
C PHE A 67 6.12 1.57 -9.15
N HIS A 68 6.62 1.95 -7.96
CA HIS A 68 7.97 2.46 -7.72
C HIS A 68 8.29 3.67 -8.60
N ARG A 69 9.19 3.55 -9.58
CA ARG A 69 9.67 4.65 -10.41
C ARG A 69 9.56 4.21 -11.86
N ARG A 70 9.03 5.08 -12.71
CA ARG A 70 9.07 4.86 -14.16
C ARG A 70 10.50 5.02 -14.67
N LYS A 71 10.75 4.49 -15.87
CA LYS A 71 11.97 4.80 -16.61
C LYS A 71 11.97 6.30 -16.93
N THR A 72 13.15 6.93 -16.88
CA THR A 72 13.29 8.40 -17.04
C THR A 72 12.59 8.92 -18.30
N GLU A 73 12.70 8.21 -19.42
CA GLU A 73 12.08 8.56 -20.70
C GLU A 73 10.54 8.48 -20.71
N LEU A 74 9.93 7.85 -19.70
CA LEU A 74 8.48 7.73 -19.53
C LEU A 74 7.94 8.70 -18.47
N ILE A 75 8.79 9.48 -17.80
CA ILE A 75 8.35 10.46 -16.80
C ILE A 75 7.80 11.69 -17.53
N PRO A 76 6.51 12.05 -17.33
CA PRO A 76 5.94 13.24 -17.93
C PRO A 76 6.61 14.51 -17.43
N GLU A 77 6.74 15.50 -18.30
CA GLU A 77 7.12 16.84 -17.89
C GLU A 77 5.95 17.49 -17.12
N ILE A 78 6.26 18.03 -15.95
CA ILE A 78 5.28 18.76 -15.14
C ILE A 78 5.45 20.25 -15.41
N PRO A 79 4.45 20.93 -16.01
CA PRO A 79 4.60 22.32 -16.43
C PRO A 79 4.95 23.29 -15.29
N ASP A 80 4.44 23.04 -14.09
CA ASP A 80 4.75 23.81 -12.89
C ASP A 80 4.85 22.89 -11.67
N GLU A 81 6.09 22.54 -11.31
CA GLU A 81 6.37 21.70 -10.14
C GLU A 81 6.13 22.39 -8.80
N SER A 82 6.03 23.73 -8.77
CA SER A 82 5.82 24.48 -7.53
C SER A 82 4.44 24.24 -6.91
N LEU A 83 3.49 23.78 -7.73
CA LEU A 83 2.17 23.30 -7.31
C LEU A 83 2.24 22.05 -6.42
N PHE A 84 3.36 21.32 -6.45
CA PHE A 84 3.51 20.03 -5.79
C PHE A 84 4.75 20.04 -4.87
N PRO A 85 4.61 20.53 -3.62
CA PRO A 85 5.77 20.79 -2.75
C PRO A 85 6.70 19.59 -2.50
N HIS A 86 6.17 18.36 -2.55
CA HIS A 86 6.96 17.15 -2.38
C HIS A 86 7.99 16.94 -3.50
N ILE A 87 7.76 17.46 -4.71
CA ILE A 87 8.66 17.25 -5.87
C ILE A 87 10.04 17.83 -5.60
N ALA A 88 10.11 19.05 -5.07
CA ALA A 88 11.37 19.70 -4.72
C ALA A 88 12.20 18.83 -3.76
N ARG A 89 11.52 18.22 -2.78
CA ARG A 89 12.16 17.34 -1.79
C ARG A 89 12.62 16.01 -2.38
N VAL A 90 11.80 15.39 -3.24
CA VAL A 90 12.13 14.16 -3.95
C VAL A 90 13.35 14.36 -4.85
N LYS A 91 13.40 15.45 -5.62
CA LYS A 91 14.53 15.79 -6.50
C LYS A 91 15.80 16.12 -5.73
N ALA A 92 15.69 16.80 -4.59
CA ALA A 92 16.85 17.04 -3.71
C ALA A 92 17.49 15.73 -3.21
N GLY A 93 16.73 14.62 -3.18
CA GLY A 93 17.22 13.28 -2.90
C GLY A 93 17.77 12.51 -4.12
N GLY A 94 17.88 13.15 -5.28
CA GLY A 94 18.37 12.53 -6.52
C GLY A 94 17.36 11.65 -7.25
N VAL A 95 16.07 11.75 -6.91
CA VAL A 95 15.01 10.97 -7.56
C VAL A 95 14.32 11.82 -8.62
N GLN A 96 14.24 11.31 -9.85
CA GLN A 96 13.61 12.01 -10.97
C GLN A 96 12.09 11.83 -11.02
N GLU A 97 11.58 10.66 -10.63
CA GLU A 97 10.14 10.36 -10.58
C GLU A 97 9.48 11.16 -9.45
N PRO A 98 8.62 12.15 -9.75
CA PRO A 98 7.95 12.94 -8.73
C PRO A 98 6.89 12.14 -7.95
N PHE A 99 6.19 11.23 -8.63
CA PHE A 99 5.03 10.51 -8.09
C PHE A 99 5.34 9.02 -7.95
N SER A 100 6.34 8.68 -7.15
CA SER A 100 6.69 7.28 -6.95
C SER A 100 5.49 6.47 -6.45
N HIS A 101 5.28 5.26 -6.99
CA HIS A 101 4.09 4.43 -6.77
C HIS A 101 2.77 5.02 -7.28
N GLY A 102 2.84 5.93 -8.24
CA GLY A 102 1.68 6.49 -8.93
C GLY A 102 0.96 7.59 -8.17
N ILE A 103 0.17 8.36 -8.92
CA ILE A 103 -0.55 9.54 -8.44
C ILE A 103 -1.61 9.22 -7.36
N GLY A 104 -2.03 7.96 -7.23
CA GLY A 104 -3.12 7.53 -6.34
C GLY A 104 -2.88 7.85 -4.87
N ARG A 105 -1.63 7.86 -4.39
CA ARG A 105 -1.30 8.22 -2.99
C ARG A 105 -1.11 9.72 -2.74
N TYR A 106 -1.25 10.54 -3.77
CA TYR A 106 -1.00 11.97 -3.69
C TYR A 106 -2.29 12.78 -3.88
N ALA A 107 -2.99 12.50 -4.98
CA ALA A 107 -4.10 13.32 -5.43
C ALA A 107 -5.34 13.20 -4.52
N PRO A 108 -6.17 14.26 -4.44
CA PRO A 108 -7.47 14.20 -3.79
C PRO A 108 -8.42 13.21 -4.49
N TRP A 109 -9.02 12.32 -3.71
CA TRP A 109 -10.04 11.38 -4.21
C TRP A 109 -11.44 11.98 -4.09
N LYS A 110 -12.33 11.67 -5.03
CA LYS A 110 -13.77 11.86 -4.85
C LYS A 110 -14.30 10.69 -4.04
N PHE A 111 -15.06 10.95 -2.98
CA PHE A 111 -15.46 9.90 -2.04
C PHE A 111 -16.84 10.13 -1.43
N GLU A 112 -17.47 9.02 -1.03
CA GLU A 112 -18.62 8.94 -0.16
C GLU A 112 -18.27 7.99 0.99
N TYR A 113 -18.83 8.24 2.19
CA TYR A 113 -18.55 7.37 3.34
C TYR A 113 -19.73 7.29 4.30
N SER A 114 -19.76 6.21 5.07
CA SER A 114 -20.63 6.00 6.23
C SER A 114 -19.77 5.69 7.45
N GLU A 115 -20.39 5.33 8.57
CA GLU A 115 -19.64 4.93 9.77
C GLU A 115 -18.74 3.70 9.53
N THR A 116 -19.08 2.80 8.61
CA THR A 116 -18.31 1.54 8.40
C THR A 116 -17.80 1.37 6.98
N HIS A 117 -18.00 2.34 6.09
CA HIS A 117 -17.75 2.17 4.66
C HIS A 117 -17.17 3.42 4.02
N ILE A 118 -16.25 3.24 3.06
CA ILE A 118 -15.80 4.26 2.10
C ILE A 118 -15.96 3.70 0.70
N GLU A 119 -16.52 4.50 -0.21
CA GLU A 119 -16.41 4.31 -1.65
C GLU A 119 -15.76 5.55 -2.26
N ALA A 120 -14.72 5.35 -3.07
CA ALA A 120 -13.95 6.43 -3.64
C ALA A 120 -13.48 6.13 -5.07
N GLN A 121 -13.30 7.19 -5.84
CA GLN A 121 -12.84 7.13 -7.22
C GLN A 121 -11.81 8.23 -7.50
N LEU A 122 -10.89 7.90 -8.40
CA LEU A 122 -9.88 8.81 -8.95
C LEU A 122 -9.75 8.53 -10.45
N SER A 123 -9.67 9.57 -11.27
CA SER A 123 -9.60 9.45 -12.72
C SER A 123 -8.59 10.41 -13.33
N GLY A 124 -8.08 10.07 -14.51
CA GLY A 124 -7.15 10.91 -15.25
C GLY A 124 -7.73 12.28 -15.66
N ASP A 125 -9.06 12.43 -15.66
CA ASP A 125 -9.75 13.70 -15.95
C ASP A 125 -9.93 14.60 -14.72
N ASP A 126 -9.68 14.07 -13.51
CA ASP A 126 -9.69 14.88 -12.30
C ASP A 126 -8.55 15.91 -12.33
N LEU A 127 -8.78 17.03 -11.64
CA LEU A 127 -7.80 18.11 -11.53
C LEU A 127 -7.19 18.13 -10.14
N TRP A 128 -5.87 18.26 -10.08
CA TRP A 128 -5.14 18.58 -8.86
C TRP A 128 -4.29 19.83 -9.11
N GLU A 129 -4.53 20.87 -8.33
CA GLU A 129 -3.95 22.21 -8.56
C GLU A 129 -4.17 22.73 -9.99
N GLY A 130 -5.34 22.41 -10.59
CA GLY A 130 -5.70 22.81 -11.94
C GLY A 130 -5.06 21.98 -13.06
N VAL A 131 -4.22 20.98 -12.75
CA VAL A 131 -3.59 20.09 -13.72
C VAL A 131 -4.33 18.76 -13.76
N LYS A 132 -4.57 18.23 -14.98
CA LYS A 132 -5.18 16.89 -15.14
C LYS A 132 -4.27 15.80 -14.62
N LEU A 133 -4.82 14.84 -13.88
CA LEU A 133 -4.03 13.72 -13.35
C LEU A 133 -3.43 12.86 -14.47
N SER A 134 -4.12 12.70 -15.59
CA SER A 134 -3.58 12.00 -16.77
C SER A 134 -2.34 12.68 -17.37
N THR A 135 -2.20 13.99 -17.23
CA THR A 135 -0.99 14.72 -17.63
C THR A 135 0.17 14.43 -16.68
N LEU A 136 -0.07 14.43 -15.37
CA LEU A 136 0.94 14.12 -14.35
C LEU A 136 1.40 12.65 -14.40
N GLU A 137 0.45 11.76 -14.68
CA GLU A 137 0.65 10.33 -14.73
C GLU A 137 1.08 9.84 -16.13
N GLY A 138 0.91 10.64 -17.18
CA GLY A 138 1.33 10.29 -18.55
C GLY A 138 0.46 9.25 -19.24
N GLN A 139 -0.65 8.86 -18.63
CA GLN A 139 -1.60 7.86 -19.10
C GLN A 139 -2.99 8.19 -18.56
N ASN A 140 -4.05 7.80 -19.27
CA ASN A 140 -5.41 7.98 -18.77
C ASN A 140 -5.86 6.74 -17.99
N PHE A 141 -6.58 6.96 -16.90
CA PHE A 141 -6.95 5.90 -15.98
C PHE A 141 -8.27 6.20 -15.25
N LYS A 142 -8.86 5.15 -14.69
CA LYS A 142 -9.94 5.21 -13.72
C LYS A 142 -9.68 4.19 -12.61
N MET A 143 -9.58 4.67 -11.38
CA MET A 143 -9.35 3.88 -10.19
C MET A 143 -10.58 3.89 -9.29
N GLN A 144 -10.80 2.78 -8.59
CA GLN A 144 -11.88 2.61 -7.63
C GLN A 144 -11.32 2.00 -6.35
N PHE A 145 -11.61 2.62 -5.22
CA PHE A 145 -11.25 2.15 -3.89
C PHE A 145 -12.54 2.00 -3.08
N ARG A 146 -12.75 0.81 -2.50
CA ARG A 146 -13.82 0.56 -1.54
C ARG A 146 -13.22 -0.04 -0.29
N CYS A 147 -13.69 0.41 0.86
CA CYS A 147 -13.24 -0.09 2.15
C CYS A 147 -14.42 -0.28 3.09
N ASP A 148 -14.61 -1.51 3.56
CA ASP A 148 -15.53 -1.87 4.63
C ASP A 148 -14.75 -2.16 5.91
N LEU A 149 -15.13 -1.49 7.01
CA LEU A 149 -14.72 -1.90 8.34
C LEU A 149 -15.80 -2.81 8.92
N THR A 150 -15.52 -4.11 8.96
CA THR A 150 -16.41 -5.15 9.48
C THR A 150 -16.04 -5.51 10.94
N PRO A 151 -16.84 -6.33 11.64
CA PRO A 151 -16.45 -6.85 12.96
C PRO A 151 -15.16 -7.68 12.99
N THR A 152 -14.70 -8.18 11.84
CA THR A 152 -13.44 -8.95 11.75
C THR A 152 -12.25 -8.09 11.33
N GLY A 153 -12.48 -6.93 10.72
CA GLY A 153 -11.40 -6.04 10.29
C GLY A 153 -11.73 -5.27 9.02
N LEU A 154 -10.69 -4.83 8.30
CA LEU A 154 -10.85 -4.12 7.04
C LEU A 154 -11.00 -5.11 5.89
N LYS A 155 -11.93 -4.82 4.98
CA LYS A 155 -12.01 -5.39 3.64
C LYS A 155 -11.86 -4.27 2.63
N ILE A 156 -10.90 -4.40 1.73
CA ILE A 156 -10.55 -3.40 0.73
C ILE A 156 -10.69 -4.03 -0.66
N ASP A 157 -11.45 -3.39 -1.53
CA ASP A 157 -11.48 -3.68 -2.95
C ASP A 157 -10.84 -2.49 -3.69
N TYR A 158 -9.77 -2.77 -4.44
CA TYR A 158 -9.02 -1.73 -5.14
C TYR A 158 -8.78 -2.14 -6.59
N SER A 159 -9.11 -1.26 -7.54
CA SER A 159 -8.95 -1.55 -8.96
C SER A 159 -8.57 -0.33 -9.79
N VAL A 160 -8.02 -0.59 -10.97
CA VAL A 160 -7.70 0.38 -12.00
C VAL A 160 -8.05 -0.18 -13.38
N VAL A 161 -8.57 0.69 -14.23
CA VAL A 161 -8.65 0.51 -15.69
C VAL A 161 -7.81 1.63 -16.30
N SER A 162 -6.86 1.30 -17.16
CA SER A 162 -5.90 2.23 -17.75
C SER A 162 -5.76 1.98 -19.26
N ASP A 163 -5.31 2.98 -20.01
CA ASP A 163 -4.97 2.84 -21.43
C ASP A 163 -3.62 2.14 -21.66
N THR A 164 -2.77 2.10 -20.64
CA THR A 164 -1.47 1.40 -20.59
C THR A 164 -1.42 0.36 -19.46
N ASP A 165 -0.33 -0.42 -19.41
CA ASP A 165 -0.08 -1.36 -18.32
C ASP A 165 -0.09 -0.65 -16.96
N SER A 166 -0.76 -1.26 -15.99
CA SER A 166 -1.09 -0.64 -14.72
C SER A 166 -1.12 -1.64 -13.57
N VAL A 167 -0.98 -1.12 -12.36
CA VAL A 167 -0.90 -1.90 -11.13
C VAL A 167 -1.58 -1.16 -9.98
N VAL A 168 -2.17 -1.94 -9.07
CA VAL A 168 -2.70 -1.46 -7.80
C VAL A 168 -2.16 -2.29 -6.65
N GLY A 169 -2.02 -1.66 -5.48
CA GLY A 169 -1.54 -2.33 -4.27
C GLY A 169 -1.63 -1.42 -3.05
N LEU A 170 -1.20 -1.93 -1.89
CA LEU A 170 -1.16 -1.17 -0.64
C LEU A 170 0.28 -1.11 -0.12
N HIS A 171 0.77 0.09 0.18
CA HIS A 171 2.08 0.32 0.77
C HIS A 171 1.91 0.76 2.23
N TYR A 172 1.52 -0.19 3.10
CA TYR A 172 1.17 0.08 4.50
C TYR A 172 2.33 -0.25 5.42
N TYR A 173 2.71 0.71 6.26
CA TYR A 173 3.80 0.67 7.22
C TYR A 173 3.24 0.19 8.56
N TYR A 174 3.37 -1.10 8.86
CA TYR A 174 2.87 -1.70 10.07
C TYR A 174 3.86 -1.55 11.22
N ALA A 175 3.38 -1.14 12.40
CA ALA A 175 4.20 -0.87 13.57
C ALA A 175 4.90 -2.12 14.10
N LEU A 176 6.18 -2.01 14.42
CA LEU A 176 6.99 -2.97 15.17
C LEU A 176 7.36 -2.34 16.51
N PRO A 177 6.53 -2.47 17.57
CA PRO A 177 6.75 -1.77 18.85
C PRO A 177 8.12 -2.05 19.47
N LYS A 178 8.64 -3.28 19.26
CA LYS A 178 9.94 -3.74 19.74
C LYS A 178 11.03 -3.72 18.66
N LYS A 179 10.77 -3.07 17.51
CA LYS A 179 11.64 -3.05 16.30
C LYS A 179 12.05 -4.44 15.79
N THR A 180 11.30 -5.46 16.20
CA THR A 180 11.52 -6.86 15.88
C THR A 180 10.15 -7.50 15.66
N GLY A 181 10.12 -8.60 14.93
CA GLY A 181 8.89 -9.31 14.61
C GLY A 181 9.17 -10.48 13.68
N LYS A 182 8.11 -11.13 13.20
CA LYS A 182 8.22 -12.22 12.23
C LYS A 182 7.06 -12.17 11.24
N VAL A 183 7.34 -12.45 9.98
CA VAL A 183 6.29 -12.70 8.98
C VAL A 183 6.21 -14.20 8.72
N HIS A 184 5.03 -14.76 8.97
CA HIS A 184 4.68 -16.15 8.65
C HIS A 184 3.84 -16.17 7.37
N THR A 185 4.22 -17.00 6.41
CA THR A 185 3.55 -17.04 5.11
C THR A 185 3.83 -18.35 4.37
N ARG A 186 3.04 -18.62 3.32
CA ARG A 186 3.23 -19.73 2.38
C ARG A 186 3.53 -19.19 0.99
N VAL A 187 4.71 -19.50 0.48
CA VAL A 187 5.25 -18.88 -0.75
C VAL A 187 5.99 -19.89 -1.61
N GLN A 188 6.21 -19.53 -2.87
CA GLN A 188 7.11 -20.26 -3.75
C GLN A 188 8.55 -20.17 -3.24
N ASN A 189 9.40 -21.13 -3.61
CA ASN A 189 10.82 -21.17 -3.21
C ASN A 189 11.71 -20.15 -3.96
N LYS A 190 11.09 -19.20 -4.67
CA LYS A 190 11.74 -18.11 -5.39
C LYS A 190 11.15 -16.78 -4.93
N MET A 191 11.99 -15.76 -4.93
CA MET A 191 11.61 -14.36 -4.74
C MET A 191 12.26 -13.50 -5.82
N LEU A 192 11.74 -12.30 -6.01
CA LEU A 192 12.37 -11.28 -6.84
C LEU A 192 13.03 -10.24 -5.93
N GLU A 193 14.33 -10.05 -6.10
CA GLU A 193 15.14 -9.07 -5.38
C GLU A 193 16.01 -8.34 -6.41
N ASN A 194 16.01 -7.00 -6.37
CA ASN A 194 16.76 -6.18 -7.33
C ASN A 194 16.53 -6.55 -8.81
N GLY A 195 15.30 -6.95 -9.16
CA GLY A 195 14.92 -7.36 -10.52
C GLY A 195 15.38 -8.77 -10.92
N SER A 196 15.99 -9.53 -10.01
CA SER A 196 16.48 -10.89 -10.27
C SER A 196 15.68 -11.93 -9.48
N LYS A 197 15.28 -13.02 -10.14
CA LYS A 197 14.64 -14.16 -9.46
C LYS A 197 15.70 -15.01 -8.77
N ILE A 198 15.68 -15.02 -7.44
CA ILE A 198 16.61 -15.78 -6.60
C ILE A 198 15.88 -16.77 -5.70
N SER A 199 16.60 -17.74 -5.14
CA SER A 199 16.04 -18.65 -4.14
C SER A 199 15.77 -17.91 -2.83
N LEU A 200 14.77 -18.35 -2.05
CA LEU A 200 14.55 -17.79 -0.72
C LEU A 200 15.80 -18.00 0.17
N PRO A 201 16.22 -16.95 0.92
CA PRO A 201 17.33 -17.08 1.85
C PRO A 201 16.92 -17.72 3.19
N TRP A 202 15.61 -17.83 3.43
CA TRP A 202 15.06 -18.38 4.67
C TRP A 202 14.69 -19.87 4.53
N PRO A 203 14.82 -20.66 5.60
CA PRO A 203 14.37 -22.05 5.62
C PRO A 203 12.87 -22.16 5.29
N MET A 204 12.55 -23.05 4.37
CA MET A 204 11.18 -23.40 3.99
C MET A 204 10.90 -24.86 4.40
N ASN A 205 9.74 -25.12 5.00
CA ASN A 205 9.34 -26.50 5.33
C ASN A 205 8.67 -27.21 4.14
N ASP A 206 8.32 -28.48 4.33
CA ASP A 206 7.69 -29.33 3.29
C ASP A 206 6.27 -28.85 2.88
N GLN A 207 5.70 -27.87 3.60
CA GLN A 207 4.39 -27.26 3.32
C GLN A 207 4.50 -25.88 2.66
N ASN A 208 5.71 -25.51 2.24
CA ASN A 208 6.07 -24.20 1.67
C ASN A 208 5.90 -23.03 2.65
N GLU A 209 5.87 -23.30 3.95
CA GLU A 209 5.84 -22.26 4.96
C GLU A 209 7.24 -21.73 5.24
N VAL A 210 7.32 -20.40 5.39
CA VAL A 210 8.53 -19.68 5.74
C VAL A 210 8.23 -18.74 6.91
N ILE A 211 9.21 -18.60 7.79
CA ILE A 211 9.22 -17.60 8.86
C ILE A 211 10.33 -16.62 8.53
N ILE A 212 9.95 -15.38 8.23
CA ILE A 212 10.87 -14.31 7.87
C ILE A 212 11.09 -13.44 9.12
N PRO A 213 12.26 -13.51 9.78
CA PRO A 213 12.53 -12.69 10.94
C PRO A 213 12.72 -11.22 10.53
N LEU A 214 12.04 -10.33 11.25
CA LEU A 214 12.18 -8.88 11.16
C LEU A 214 13.07 -8.43 12.33
N GLY A 215 14.12 -7.66 12.05
CA GLY A 215 15.13 -7.30 13.04
C GLY A 215 16.30 -6.54 12.43
N GLU A 216 17.51 -7.11 12.52
CA GLU A 216 18.74 -6.42 12.09
C GLU A 216 19.06 -6.54 10.58
N SER A 217 18.14 -7.06 9.78
CA SER A 217 18.34 -7.26 8.34
C SER A 217 17.54 -6.24 7.55
N ASP A 218 18.16 -5.67 6.52
CA ASP A 218 17.44 -4.98 5.46
C ASP A 218 16.74 -6.03 4.58
N ILE A 219 15.45 -5.82 4.33
CA ILE A 219 14.63 -6.67 3.47
C ILE A 219 13.94 -5.76 2.45
N ASP A 220 14.08 -6.10 1.17
CA ASP A 220 13.36 -5.50 0.05
C ASP A 220 13.20 -6.57 -1.02
N CYS A 221 12.12 -7.34 -0.94
CA CYS A 221 11.88 -8.43 -1.88
C CYS A 221 10.40 -8.57 -2.22
N THR A 222 10.14 -9.14 -3.40
CA THR A 222 8.81 -9.53 -3.86
C THR A 222 8.68 -11.06 -3.75
N LEU A 223 7.60 -11.50 -3.12
CA LEU A 223 7.29 -12.89 -2.83
C LEU A 223 6.04 -13.32 -3.60
N PHE A 224 6.01 -14.61 -3.98
CA PHE A 224 4.94 -15.20 -4.79
C PHE A 224 4.16 -16.22 -3.97
N SER A 225 2.84 -16.13 -3.98
CA SER A 225 1.98 -17.01 -3.19
C SER A 225 2.04 -18.48 -3.60
N PHE A 226 1.80 -19.36 -2.64
CA PHE A 226 1.65 -20.80 -2.83
C PHE A 226 0.51 -21.36 -1.95
N PRO A 227 -0.26 -22.36 -2.40
CA PRO A 227 -0.21 -23.03 -3.71
C PRO A 227 -1.02 -22.30 -4.80
N HIS A 228 -1.82 -21.31 -4.42
CA HIS A 228 -2.72 -20.60 -5.32
C HIS A 228 -2.10 -19.26 -5.74
N SER A 229 -1.78 -19.11 -7.02
CA SER A 229 -1.19 -17.88 -7.59
C SER A 229 -2.14 -16.68 -7.62
N ARG A 230 -3.38 -16.84 -7.14
CA ARG A 230 -4.40 -15.78 -7.09
C ARG A 230 -4.72 -15.31 -5.67
N GLU A 231 -4.18 -15.99 -4.67
CA GLU A 231 -4.51 -15.76 -3.27
C GLU A 231 -3.23 -15.73 -2.43
N GLY A 232 -3.19 -14.91 -1.39
CA GLY A 232 -2.05 -14.83 -0.48
C GLY A 232 -2.50 -14.68 0.95
N ARG A 233 -1.71 -15.20 1.89
CA ARG A 233 -1.91 -15.02 3.32
C ARG A 233 -0.58 -14.69 3.98
N MET A 234 -0.54 -13.55 4.65
CA MET A 234 0.63 -13.06 5.37
C MET A 234 0.23 -12.78 6.81
N VAL A 235 1.02 -13.27 7.75
CA VAL A 235 0.79 -13.08 9.17
C VAL A 235 2.00 -12.39 9.77
N LEU A 236 1.82 -11.15 10.23
CA LEU A 236 2.79 -10.45 11.05
C LEU A 236 2.58 -10.82 12.51
N ASP A 237 3.61 -11.34 13.16
CA ASP A 237 3.76 -11.37 14.60
C ASP A 237 4.67 -10.20 15.02
N ALA A 238 4.08 -9.16 15.60
CA ALA A 238 4.78 -7.97 16.08
C ALA A 238 5.09 -8.06 17.60
N GLY A 239 4.88 -9.23 18.21
CA GLY A 239 5.03 -9.48 19.64
C GLY A 239 3.88 -8.98 20.50
N ASP A 240 3.46 -7.72 20.31
CA ASP A 240 2.37 -7.11 21.10
C ASP A 240 0.99 -7.32 20.45
N TYR A 241 0.99 -7.62 19.15
CA TYR A 241 -0.20 -7.97 18.39
C TYR A 241 0.19 -8.90 17.24
N ARG A 242 -0.82 -9.55 16.68
CA ARG A 242 -0.71 -10.27 15.41
C ARG A 242 -1.59 -9.60 14.38
N LEU A 243 -1.11 -9.45 13.16
CA LEU A 243 -1.90 -8.94 12.03
C LEU A 243 -1.92 -9.98 10.92
N GLU A 244 -3.12 -10.31 10.45
CA GLU A 244 -3.31 -11.18 9.30
C GLU A 244 -3.78 -10.38 8.11
N LYS A 245 -3.11 -10.59 6.98
CA LYS A 245 -3.46 -10.01 5.70
C LYS A 245 -3.76 -11.13 4.72
N ARG A 246 -4.94 -11.08 4.12
CA ARG A 246 -5.32 -11.97 3.02
C ARG A 246 -5.48 -11.14 1.77
N MET A 247 -5.03 -11.65 0.64
CA MET A 247 -5.23 -10.99 -0.65
C MET A 247 -5.81 -11.96 -1.67
N GLN A 248 -6.62 -11.45 -2.59
CA GLN A 248 -7.13 -12.17 -3.74
C GLN A 248 -7.09 -11.27 -4.98
N CYS A 249 -6.67 -11.83 -6.12
CA CYS A 249 -6.66 -11.14 -7.41
C CYS A 249 -7.47 -11.91 -8.44
N ARG A 250 -8.01 -11.20 -9.43
CA ARG A 250 -8.67 -11.82 -10.59
C ARG A 250 -7.70 -12.54 -11.51
N SER A 251 -6.46 -12.06 -11.58
CA SER A 251 -5.36 -12.62 -12.37
C SER A 251 -4.37 -13.38 -11.49
N ALA A 252 -3.62 -14.31 -12.11
CA ALA A 252 -2.45 -14.95 -11.50
C ALA A 252 -1.21 -14.04 -11.49
N GLU A 253 -1.32 -12.84 -12.07
CA GLU A 253 -0.33 -11.76 -12.03
C GLU A 253 -0.19 -11.16 -10.61
N ASN A 254 -0.31 -11.90 -9.51
CA ASN A 254 -0.21 -11.30 -8.18
C ASN A 254 1.14 -11.58 -7.51
N SER A 255 1.49 -10.69 -6.59
CA SER A 255 2.62 -10.86 -5.68
C SER A 255 2.40 -10.02 -4.42
N TRP A 256 3.35 -10.08 -3.50
CA TRP A 256 3.42 -9.10 -2.44
C TRP A 256 4.86 -8.75 -2.12
N GLN A 257 5.11 -7.51 -1.70
CA GLN A 257 6.43 -7.07 -1.27
C GLN A 257 6.54 -7.04 0.25
N LEU A 258 7.74 -7.39 0.69
CA LEU A 258 8.19 -7.24 2.06
C LEU A 258 9.32 -6.22 2.08
N TYR A 259 9.09 -5.10 2.74
CA TYR A 259 10.09 -4.07 2.94
C TYR A 259 10.28 -3.81 4.43
N HIS A 260 11.53 -3.88 4.89
CA HIS A 260 11.91 -3.57 6.26
C HIS A 260 13.35 -3.06 6.26
N PRO A 261 13.57 -1.75 6.48
CA PRO A 261 14.90 -1.26 6.77
C PRO A 261 15.40 -1.81 8.10
N LYS A 262 16.70 -2.10 8.18
CA LYS A 262 17.35 -2.53 9.42
C LYS A 262 16.98 -1.59 10.58
N ASN A 263 16.52 -2.18 11.70
CA ASN A 263 16.15 -1.47 12.94
C ASN A 263 14.98 -0.47 12.81
N ALA A 264 14.21 -0.51 11.72
CA ALA A 264 13.03 0.33 11.58
C ALA A 264 11.94 -0.01 12.62
N THR A 265 11.13 0.97 12.96
CA THR A 265 9.92 0.81 13.78
C THR A 265 8.74 0.25 12.99
N PHE A 266 8.95 -0.13 11.73
CA PHE A 266 7.90 -0.63 10.86
C PHE A 266 8.36 -1.77 9.95
N VAL A 267 7.38 -2.46 9.39
CA VAL A 267 7.51 -3.35 8.23
C VAL A 267 6.39 -3.04 7.24
N CYS A 268 6.70 -3.03 5.95
CA CYS A 268 5.69 -2.97 4.89
C CYS A 268 5.37 -4.37 4.41
N ILE A 269 4.08 -4.71 4.39
CA ILE A 269 3.55 -5.94 3.78
C ILE A 269 2.57 -5.53 2.69
N GLU A 270 3.03 -5.61 1.45
CA GLU A 270 2.45 -4.89 0.33
C GLU A 270 1.84 -5.84 -0.70
N PRO A 271 0.55 -6.17 -0.62
CA PRO A 271 -0.10 -6.94 -1.68
C PRO A 271 -0.19 -6.10 -2.96
N ILE A 272 0.15 -6.71 -4.10
CA ILE A 272 0.27 -6.02 -5.39
C ILE A 272 -0.37 -6.88 -6.50
N SER A 273 -1.09 -6.23 -7.41
CA SER A 273 -1.77 -6.87 -8.54
C SER A 273 -0.86 -7.16 -9.76
N ALA A 274 0.46 -7.32 -9.55
CA ALA A 274 1.45 -7.63 -10.58
C ALA A 274 2.51 -8.63 -10.05
N GLN A 275 2.95 -9.61 -10.85
CA GLN A 275 4.06 -10.51 -10.47
C GLN A 275 5.42 -9.81 -10.53
N ASP A 276 5.62 -8.96 -11.54
CA ASP A 276 6.75 -8.03 -11.60
C ASP A 276 6.17 -6.61 -11.52
N PRO A 277 6.02 -6.04 -10.32
CA PRO A 277 5.42 -4.73 -10.16
C PRO A 277 6.11 -3.62 -10.96
N ARG A 278 7.42 -3.74 -11.24
CA ARG A 278 8.15 -2.75 -12.05
C ARG A 278 7.85 -2.85 -13.55
N HIS A 279 7.28 -3.98 -13.99
CA HIS A 279 6.91 -4.25 -15.37
C HIS A 279 5.52 -4.92 -15.41
N PRO A 280 4.44 -4.21 -15.00
CA PRO A 280 3.09 -4.75 -15.09
C PRO A 280 2.75 -5.01 -16.57
N ASN A 281 1.81 -5.92 -16.81
CA ASN A 281 1.40 -6.34 -18.16
C ASN A 281 -0.13 -6.37 -18.34
N LEU A 282 -0.86 -5.70 -17.43
CA LEU A 282 -2.33 -5.63 -17.43
C LEU A 282 -2.80 -4.18 -17.48
N THR A 283 -3.68 -3.88 -18.41
CA THR A 283 -4.41 -2.59 -18.48
C THR A 283 -5.60 -2.54 -17.52
N VAL A 284 -6.01 -3.69 -16.97
CA VAL A 284 -7.06 -3.81 -15.96
C VAL A 284 -6.53 -4.63 -14.79
N SER A 285 -6.36 -3.96 -13.66
CA SER A 285 -5.76 -4.53 -12.46
C SER A 285 -6.71 -4.38 -11.27
N SER A 286 -6.84 -5.42 -10.45
CA SER A 286 -7.72 -5.41 -9.29
C SER A 286 -7.23 -6.35 -8.20
N ILE A 287 -7.36 -5.92 -6.95
CA ILE A 287 -6.98 -6.68 -5.77
C ILE A 287 -8.02 -6.50 -4.65
N GLN A 288 -8.35 -7.60 -3.99
CA GLN A 288 -9.16 -7.64 -2.77
C GLN A 288 -8.24 -7.96 -1.61
N ILE A 289 -8.37 -7.24 -0.50
CA ILE A 289 -7.45 -7.33 0.63
C ILE A 289 -8.26 -7.30 1.92
N GLU A 290 -8.00 -8.25 2.80
CA GLU A 290 -8.56 -8.27 4.14
C GLU A 290 -7.44 -8.11 5.17
N ILE A 291 -7.68 -7.28 6.19
CA ILE A 291 -6.71 -6.97 7.25
C ILE A 291 -7.37 -7.12 8.62
N GLU A 292 -6.94 -8.13 9.37
CA GLU A 292 -7.44 -8.43 10.71
C GLU A 292 -6.33 -8.25 11.75
N ILE A 293 -6.66 -7.65 12.88
CA ILE A 293 -5.76 -7.44 14.03
C ILE A 293 -6.19 -8.39 15.12
N PHE A 294 -5.27 -9.14 15.72
CA PHE A 294 -5.49 -9.99 16.88
C PHE A 294 -4.68 -9.46 18.06
N SER A 295 -5.34 -9.31 19.21
CA SER A 295 -4.64 -9.13 20.48
C SER A 295 -3.96 -10.44 20.89
N MET A 296 -2.73 -10.34 21.38
CA MET A 296 -1.99 -11.46 21.98
C MET A 296 -2.41 -11.68 23.43
#